data_AF-A0A3D4D421-F1
#
_entry.id   AF-A0A3D4D421-F1
#
_cell.length_a   1.000
_cell.length_b   1.000
_cell.length_c   1.000
_cell.angle_alpha   90.00
_cell.angle_beta   90.00
_cell.angle_gamma   90.00
#
_symmetry.space_group_name_H-M   'P 1'
#
loop_
_entity.id
_entity.type
_entity.pdbx_description
1 polymer ?
#
loop_
_entity_poly.entity_id
_entity_poly.type
_entity_poly.pdbx_seq_one_letter_code
_entity_poly.pdbx_strand_id
1 'polypeptide(L)'
;MSLTILSSSLSFSAGLLTAMLLPEAIASETDLRNDLSFFKDPTCVELKAEVGQEDLGRFKSKLLKNAARRLLEGSYDTRHRAASYRAYPSPAALQRMIKLGDGFSRYENITGIYLEAGSHVVLAGDTGGRKISLLIPDWMRKPPEGIEPSKDPAGWGLKRQEIGIEAGLNTIDVKKSGLVYLNYYDPEPDKAPRVVVHFLTGKINGYFDSSQHDNKDWNRLLDNAVAPILDARGKHIQVAYPVEWFNIHTRGKGKELMQNYDTMLVHHYTVLGLVKYNKIPPNRILARVNHNYYMFRDRDGVAYFGNKGTMRMVADPAVVIKGDPCWGFCHEAGHVLQLRPQITWGGMTEVSCNIFSMYTRGKMGNESRLSTQKNYSKARKSIVNSDPKISYLQDPDVFNRLVPFWQLHLFFTKRGNPDFYGDVMEEMRNQPDAGRGNDSIRNQFQFIRICCDIGKVDLTEFFEKWGFFRVGEIKLKDYRNYHFVVTPEMVNETRSYIARKKYKKPSEDLTLLED
;
A
#
# COMPACT_ATOMS: atom_id res chain seq x y z
N MET A 1 46.61 -5.01 -59.52
CA MET A 1 47.61 -3.99 -59.88
C MET A 1 47.01 -2.61 -59.61
N SER A 2 47.68 -1.84 -58.74
CA SER A 2 47.65 -0.39 -58.45
C SER A 2 46.35 0.42 -58.60
N LEU A 3 45.76 0.94 -57.51
CA LEU A 3 46.06 2.22 -56.83
C LEU A 3 45.90 3.47 -57.71
N THR A 4 44.92 4.32 -57.40
CA THR A 4 45.17 5.77 -57.22
C THR A 4 44.17 6.37 -56.23
N ILE A 5 44.72 7.19 -55.35
CA ILE A 5 44.13 7.87 -54.19
C ILE A 5 43.57 9.23 -54.65
N LEU A 6 42.45 9.67 -54.08
CA LEU A 6 42.10 11.08 -54.02
C LEU A 6 41.57 11.42 -52.62
N SER A 7 42.37 12.20 -51.92
CA SER A 7 42.13 12.82 -50.64
C SER A 7 41.19 14.02 -50.78
N SER A 8 40.22 14.14 -49.86
CA SER A 8 39.69 15.45 -49.51
C SER A 8 39.34 15.49 -48.02
N SER A 9 39.87 16.53 -47.40
CA SER A 9 39.88 16.89 -45.99
C SER A 9 38.50 17.26 -45.46
N LEU A 10 38.10 16.69 -44.32
CA LEU A 10 37.04 17.24 -43.47
C LEU A 10 37.59 17.58 -42.08
N SER A 11 37.40 18.85 -41.78
CA SER A 11 37.69 19.66 -40.61
C SER A 11 37.35 19.00 -39.27
N PHE A 12 38.32 19.00 -38.36
CA PHE A 12 38.11 18.81 -36.92
C PHE A 12 37.43 20.06 -36.34
N SER A 13 36.16 19.96 -35.98
CA SER A 13 35.51 20.87 -35.04
C SER A 13 35.75 20.37 -33.62
N ALA A 14 36.47 21.17 -32.83
CA ALA A 14 36.76 20.91 -31.43
C ALA A 14 35.45 20.80 -30.62
N GLY A 15 35.14 19.58 -30.18
CA GLY A 15 34.10 19.34 -29.18
C GLY A 15 34.58 19.84 -27.82
N LEU A 16 33.79 20.72 -27.20
CA LEU A 16 33.92 21.07 -25.79
C LEU A 16 33.93 19.78 -24.96
N LEU A 17 35.07 19.47 -24.34
CA LEU A 17 35.12 18.58 -23.20
C LEU A 17 34.37 19.28 -22.05
N THR A 18 33.10 18.93 -21.87
CA THR A 18 32.45 19.10 -20.56
C THR A 18 33.26 18.28 -19.56
N ALA A 19 34.02 18.98 -18.72
CA ALA A 19 34.71 18.39 -17.59
C ALA A 19 33.66 17.65 -16.73
N MET A 20 33.73 16.32 -16.73
CA MET A 20 33.08 15.53 -15.70
C MET A 20 33.70 15.96 -14.37
N LEU A 21 32.96 16.75 -13.59
CA LEU A 21 33.24 16.99 -12.19
C LEU A 21 33.25 15.63 -11.51
N LEU A 22 34.45 15.14 -11.17
CA LEU A 22 34.63 14.07 -10.21
C LEU A 22 33.85 14.43 -8.94
N PRO A 23 33.22 13.46 -8.25
CA PRO A 23 32.60 13.73 -6.96
C PRO A 23 33.65 14.40 -6.05
N GLU A 24 33.36 15.61 -5.55
CA GLU A 24 34.21 16.25 -4.54
C GLU A 24 34.43 15.23 -3.41
N ALA A 25 35.70 15.02 -3.04
CA ALA A 25 36.05 14.17 -1.90
C ALA A 25 35.15 14.55 -0.72
N ILE A 26 34.43 13.57 -0.17
CA ILE A 26 33.59 13.76 1.01
C ILE A 26 34.42 14.47 2.07
N ALA A 27 33.83 15.49 2.68
CA ALA A 27 34.47 16.22 3.76
C ALA A 27 34.98 15.23 4.81
N SER A 28 36.21 15.42 5.29
CA SER A 28 36.77 14.63 6.39
C SER A 28 35.76 14.57 7.54
N GLU A 29 35.46 13.38 8.06
CA GLU A 29 34.50 13.23 9.16
C GLU A 29 34.91 14.07 10.37
N THR A 30 36.21 14.23 10.60
CA THR A 30 36.78 15.11 11.62
C THR A 30 36.39 16.58 11.38
N ASP A 31 36.48 17.06 10.13
CA ASP A 31 36.11 18.43 9.79
C ASP A 31 34.61 18.67 9.97
N LEU A 32 33.78 17.68 9.58
CA LEU A 32 32.35 17.72 9.82
C LEU A 32 32.03 17.80 11.32
N ARG A 33 32.66 16.95 12.14
CA ARG A 33 32.46 16.94 13.60
C ARG A 33 32.87 18.25 14.26
N ASN A 34 34.00 18.83 13.85
CA ASN A 34 34.46 20.12 14.37
C ASN A 34 33.45 21.24 14.09
N ASP A 35 32.91 21.27 12.87
CA ASP A 35 31.97 22.30 12.44
C ASP A 35 30.59 22.18 13.10
N LEU A 36 30.22 21.03 13.68
CA LEU A 36 28.96 20.89 14.44
C LEU A 36 28.87 21.89 15.60
N SER A 37 30.01 22.32 16.14
CA SER A 37 30.08 23.28 17.25
C SER A 37 29.53 24.68 16.91
N PHE A 38 29.36 25.02 15.63
CA PHE A 38 28.76 26.28 15.17
C PHE A 38 27.22 26.25 15.13
N PHE A 39 26.60 25.07 15.30
CA PHE A 39 25.16 24.90 15.24
C PHE A 39 24.56 24.74 16.63
N LYS A 40 23.26 25.04 16.77
CA LYS A 40 22.56 24.95 18.07
C LYS A 40 22.44 23.51 18.56
N ASP A 41 22.28 22.57 17.64
CA ASP A 41 22.11 21.16 17.93
C ASP A 41 22.69 20.28 16.79
N PRO A 42 22.80 18.96 16.99
CA PRO A 42 23.42 18.04 16.03
C PRO A 42 22.71 17.92 14.67
N THR A 43 21.50 18.47 14.51
CA THR A 43 20.77 18.45 13.22
C THR A 43 21.30 19.51 12.26
N CYS A 44 22.05 20.51 12.74
CA CYS A 44 22.60 21.60 11.95
C CYS A 44 21.58 22.36 11.07
N VAL A 45 20.34 22.45 11.53
CA VAL A 45 19.28 23.23 10.85
C VAL A 45 19.28 24.70 11.25
N GLU A 46 19.95 25.04 12.35
CA GLU A 46 20.06 26.40 12.86
C GLU A 46 21.47 26.65 13.43
N LEU A 47 22.03 27.81 13.09
CA LEU A 47 23.30 28.29 13.63
C LEU A 47 23.10 28.85 15.04
N LYS A 48 24.16 28.82 15.86
CA LYS A 48 24.16 29.56 17.13
C LYS A 48 24.05 31.06 16.86
N ALA A 49 23.48 31.79 17.81
CA ALA A 49 23.16 33.22 17.64
C ALA A 49 24.41 34.09 17.39
N GLU A 50 25.55 33.67 17.93
CA GLU A 50 26.85 34.31 17.79
C GLU A 50 27.59 34.00 16.48
N VAL A 51 27.06 33.12 15.62
CA VAL A 51 27.73 32.73 14.35
C VAL A 51 27.20 33.58 13.20
N GLY A 52 28.08 34.43 12.65
CA GLY A 52 27.79 35.36 11.56
C GLY A 52 28.44 35.00 10.22
N GLN A 53 28.35 35.92 9.24
CA GLN A 53 28.96 35.76 7.92
C GLN A 53 30.50 35.72 8.00
N GLU A 54 31.06 36.50 8.92
CA GLU A 54 32.48 36.58 9.26
C GLU A 54 33.05 35.24 9.76
N ASP A 55 32.21 34.40 10.38
CA ASP A 55 32.61 33.11 10.93
C ASP A 55 32.67 31.99 9.88
N LEU A 56 32.13 32.21 8.67
CA LEU A 56 32.19 31.21 7.59
C LEU A 56 33.63 30.83 7.20
N GLY A 57 34.61 31.68 7.50
CA GLY A 57 36.03 31.37 7.34
C GLY A 57 36.56 30.29 8.30
N ARG A 58 35.89 30.09 9.44
CA ARG A 58 36.31 29.16 10.51
C ARG A 58 35.90 27.72 10.24
N PHE A 59 34.88 27.51 9.42
CA PHE A 59 34.40 26.18 9.01
C PHE A 59 35.49 25.41 8.25
N LYS A 60 35.71 24.15 8.64
CA LYS A 60 36.68 23.24 8.03
C LYS A 60 36.07 22.47 6.87
N SER A 61 34.81 22.06 7.00
CA SER A 61 34.06 21.36 5.97
C SER A 61 33.42 22.35 5.01
N LYS A 62 33.71 22.21 3.70
CA LYS A 62 32.99 22.93 2.65
C LYS A 62 31.48 22.69 2.71
N LEU A 63 31.07 21.47 3.09
CA LEU A 63 29.67 21.07 3.12
C LEU A 63 28.88 21.86 4.17
N LEU A 64 29.36 21.87 5.42
CA LEU A 64 28.72 22.61 6.50
C LEU A 64 28.90 24.12 6.35
N LYS A 65 30.03 24.59 5.80
CA LYS A 65 30.21 25.99 5.42
C LYS A 65 29.16 26.46 4.42
N ASN A 66 28.87 25.65 3.40
CA ASN A 66 27.85 25.96 2.40
C ASN A 66 26.43 25.96 3.01
N ALA A 67 26.14 24.99 3.89
CA ALA A 67 24.87 24.95 4.61
C ALA A 67 24.69 26.18 5.52
N ALA A 68 25.70 26.51 6.32
CA ALA A 68 25.71 27.68 7.21
C ALA A 68 25.49 28.98 6.42
N ARG A 69 26.21 29.19 5.31
CA ARG A 69 26.03 30.37 4.45
C ARG A 69 24.58 30.53 4.00
N ARG A 70 24.00 29.46 3.48
CA ARG A 70 22.61 29.47 2.97
C ARG A 70 21.58 29.63 4.08
N LEU A 71 21.86 29.15 5.30
CA LEU A 71 21.03 29.40 6.47
C LEU A 71 21.05 30.89 6.83
N LEU A 72 22.22 31.53 6.86
CA LEU A 72 22.36 32.98 7.10
C LEU A 72 21.65 33.81 6.01
N GLU A 73 21.69 33.36 4.76
CA GLU A 73 21.01 34.01 3.64
C GLU A 73 19.48 33.76 3.59
N GLY A 74 18.97 32.85 4.42
CA GLY A 74 17.56 32.40 4.34
C GLY A 74 17.22 31.61 3.07
N SER A 75 18.22 31.12 2.34
CA SER A 75 18.08 30.43 1.05
C SER A 75 18.13 28.89 1.17
N TYR A 76 18.26 28.34 2.38
CA TYR A 76 18.35 26.91 2.62
C TYR A 76 16.97 26.21 2.56
N ASP A 77 16.82 25.18 1.73
CA ASP A 77 15.55 24.45 1.62
C ASP A 77 15.40 23.43 2.77
N THR A 78 14.72 23.83 3.83
CA THR A 78 14.42 22.97 4.97
C THR A 78 13.21 22.06 4.75
N ARG A 79 12.40 22.26 3.69
CA ARG A 79 11.18 21.46 3.48
C ARG A 79 11.49 20.01 3.16
N HIS A 80 12.55 19.76 2.40
CA HIS A 80 12.99 18.42 2.01
C HIS A 80 14.33 18.05 2.63
N ARG A 81 15.29 18.99 2.69
CA ARG A 81 16.62 18.64 3.21
C ARG A 81 16.61 18.40 4.70
N ALA A 82 15.79 19.09 5.48
CA ALA A 82 15.80 19.03 6.93
C ALA A 82 14.37 18.99 7.50
N ALA A 83 13.73 17.81 7.40
CA ALA A 83 12.33 17.65 7.78
C ALA A 83 12.17 16.88 9.10
N SER A 84 11.07 17.18 9.80
CA SER A 84 10.67 16.49 11.04
C SER A 84 9.70 15.36 10.72
N TYR A 85 10.03 14.15 11.14
CA TYR A 85 9.25 12.93 10.91
C TYR A 85 8.64 12.41 12.20
N ARG A 86 7.42 11.89 12.13
CA ARG A 86 6.78 11.17 13.24
C ARG A 86 6.94 9.66 13.08
N ALA A 87 6.85 8.94 14.18
CA ALA A 87 6.65 7.50 14.12
C ALA A 87 5.24 7.18 13.59
N TYR A 88 5.13 6.10 12.81
CA TYR A 88 3.86 5.50 12.44
C TYR A 88 3.65 4.17 13.20
N PRO A 89 2.40 3.73 13.40
CA PRO A 89 2.14 2.39 13.92
C PRO A 89 2.89 1.32 13.12
N SER A 90 3.66 0.50 13.81
CA SER A 90 4.30 -0.69 13.23
C SER A 90 3.27 -1.72 12.75
N PRO A 91 3.63 -2.64 11.82
CA PRO A 91 2.76 -3.74 11.42
C PRO A 91 2.18 -4.53 12.61
N ALA A 92 2.98 -4.73 13.67
CA ALA A 92 2.51 -5.38 14.88
C ALA A 92 1.50 -4.53 15.67
N ALA A 93 1.68 -3.21 15.71
CA ALA A 93 0.71 -2.29 16.32
C ALA A 93 -0.61 -2.28 15.55
N LEU A 94 -0.56 -2.22 14.22
CA LEU A 94 -1.74 -2.32 13.36
C LEU A 94 -2.44 -3.68 13.56
N GLN A 95 -1.68 -4.78 13.62
CA GLN A 95 -2.24 -6.11 13.88
C GLN A 95 -2.97 -6.17 15.22
N ARG A 96 -2.49 -5.47 16.26
CA ARG A 96 -3.22 -5.37 17.55
C ARG A 96 -4.45 -4.48 17.45
N MET A 97 -4.35 -3.34 16.77
CA MET A 97 -5.41 -2.34 16.68
C MET A 97 -6.59 -2.81 15.83
N ILE A 98 -6.29 -3.38 14.66
CA ILE A 98 -7.28 -3.71 13.64
C ILE A 98 -7.14 -5.11 13.07
N LYS A 99 -6.33 -6.01 13.63
CA LYS A 99 -6.06 -7.36 13.07
C LYS A 99 -5.55 -7.39 11.62
N LEU A 100 -5.05 -6.26 11.15
CA LEU A 100 -4.42 -6.09 9.86
C LEU A 100 -3.12 -5.36 10.12
N GLY A 101 -2.02 -5.81 9.52
CA GLY A 101 -0.74 -5.12 9.62
C GLY A 101 0.19 -5.36 8.44
N ASP A 102 -0.10 -6.38 7.63
CA ASP A 102 0.61 -6.67 6.37
C ASP A 102 -0.08 -5.96 5.20
N GLY A 103 0.69 -5.37 4.29
CA GLY A 103 0.18 -4.67 3.10
C GLY A 103 -0.14 -3.18 3.27
N PHE A 104 0.00 -2.63 4.49
CA PHE A 104 0.12 -1.18 4.66
C PHE A 104 1.52 -0.70 4.26
N SER A 105 1.65 0.58 3.93
CA SER A 105 2.92 1.16 3.48
C SER A 105 4.01 0.94 4.51
N ARG A 106 5.15 0.42 4.05
CA ARG A 106 6.42 0.43 4.79
C ARG A 106 7.26 1.67 4.50
N TYR A 107 6.69 2.63 3.78
CA TYR A 107 7.36 3.81 3.23
C TYR A 107 6.64 5.13 3.56
N GLU A 108 5.88 5.19 4.67
CA GLU A 108 5.06 6.35 5.09
C GLU A 108 5.81 7.69 5.12
N ASN A 109 7.02 7.69 5.68
CA ASN A 109 7.84 8.88 5.81
C ASN A 109 8.65 9.12 4.52
N ILE A 110 7.96 9.62 3.50
CA ILE A 110 8.55 10.10 2.25
C ILE A 110 9.44 11.31 2.55
N THR A 111 10.71 11.25 2.14
CA THR A 111 11.65 12.38 2.34
C THR A 111 11.62 13.37 1.17
N GLY A 112 11.36 12.88 -0.05
CA GLY A 112 11.55 13.64 -1.29
C GLY A 112 13.02 13.84 -1.66
N ILE A 113 13.95 13.13 -1.02
CA ILE A 113 15.38 13.15 -1.34
C ILE A 113 15.73 11.95 -2.23
N TYR A 114 16.56 12.21 -3.24
CA TYR A 114 17.20 11.21 -4.07
C TYR A 114 18.69 11.17 -3.76
N LEU A 115 19.19 9.98 -3.41
CA LEU A 115 20.62 9.75 -3.20
C LEU A 115 21.19 8.97 -4.39
N GLU A 116 22.36 9.40 -4.84
CA GLU A 116 23.13 8.73 -5.87
C GLU A 116 23.95 7.60 -5.24
N ALA A 117 24.56 6.73 -6.05
CA ALA A 117 25.44 5.71 -5.48
C ALA A 117 26.72 6.37 -4.97
N GLY A 118 27.22 5.93 -3.81
CA GLY A 118 28.36 6.50 -3.13
C GLY A 118 28.02 7.02 -1.73
N SER A 119 28.93 7.80 -1.16
CA SER A 119 28.82 8.22 0.24
C SER A 119 28.11 9.56 0.43
N HIS A 120 27.26 9.60 1.45
CA HIS A 120 26.39 10.71 1.79
C HIS A 120 26.47 11.05 3.28
N VAL A 121 26.17 12.31 3.61
CA VAL A 121 26.17 12.81 4.99
C VAL A 121 24.75 13.14 5.41
N VAL A 122 24.31 12.51 6.50
CA VAL A 122 22.98 12.67 7.09
C VAL A 122 23.13 12.98 8.57
N LEU A 123 22.40 13.99 9.02
CA LEU A 123 22.31 14.32 10.45
C LEU A 123 20.92 13.90 10.95
N ALA A 124 20.86 13.28 12.12
CA ALA A 124 19.58 12.96 12.76
C ALA A 124 19.48 13.63 14.14
N GLY A 125 18.28 14.08 14.49
CA GLY A 125 17.99 14.56 15.84
C GLY A 125 17.92 13.41 16.85
N ASP A 126 17.58 13.75 18.09
CA ASP A 126 17.34 12.75 19.13
C ASP A 126 16.21 11.79 18.72
N THR A 127 16.48 10.49 18.81
CA THR A 127 15.54 9.43 18.48
C THR A 127 14.79 8.90 19.71
N GLY A 128 15.13 9.38 20.92
CA GLY A 128 14.60 8.84 22.18
C GLY A 128 14.91 7.35 22.35
N GLY A 129 16.06 6.91 21.84
CA GLY A 129 16.48 5.50 21.84
C GLY A 129 15.78 4.60 20.82
N ARG A 130 14.96 5.15 19.92
CA ARG A 130 14.32 4.36 18.85
C ARG A 130 15.32 4.09 17.74
N LYS A 131 15.29 2.86 17.22
CA LYS A 131 16.03 2.49 16.02
C LYS A 131 15.30 3.01 14.79
N ILE A 132 16.02 3.75 13.96
CA ILE A 132 15.54 4.25 12.67
C ILE A 132 16.54 3.88 11.59
N SER A 133 16.05 3.78 10.37
CA SER A 133 16.89 3.51 9.20
C SER A 133 16.35 4.24 7.98
N LEU A 134 17.20 4.41 6.98
CA LEU A 134 16.82 4.90 5.66
C LEU A 134 16.53 3.71 4.76
N LEU A 135 15.39 3.74 4.07
CA LEU A 135 15.03 2.78 3.03
C LEU A 135 15.23 3.41 1.67
N ILE A 136 15.88 2.70 0.76
CA ILE A 136 16.03 3.11 -0.64
C ILE A 136 15.57 1.94 -1.52
N PRO A 137 14.28 1.91 -1.91
CA PRO A 137 13.70 0.87 -2.73
C PRO A 137 14.06 1.02 -4.21
N ASP A 138 14.24 -0.11 -4.89
CA ASP A 138 14.45 -0.18 -6.33
C ASP A 138 13.09 -0.26 -7.05
N TRP A 139 12.38 0.87 -7.10
CA TRP A 139 11.03 0.91 -7.68
C TRP A 139 10.96 0.47 -9.15
N MET A 140 12.00 0.78 -9.92
CA MET A 140 12.10 0.46 -11.35
C MET A 140 12.77 -0.89 -11.60
N ARG A 141 12.88 -1.73 -10.57
CA ARG A 141 13.43 -3.08 -10.69
C ARG A 141 12.72 -3.86 -11.78
N LYS A 142 13.50 -4.44 -12.68
CA LYS A 142 13.06 -5.35 -13.74
C LYS A 142 13.78 -6.70 -13.59
N PRO A 143 13.19 -7.80 -14.09
CA PRO A 143 13.95 -9.01 -14.33
C PRO A 143 15.15 -8.71 -15.25
N PRO A 144 16.22 -9.52 -15.22
CA PRO A 144 17.32 -9.41 -16.18
C PRO A 144 16.82 -9.45 -17.62
N GLU A 145 17.52 -8.79 -18.53
CA GLU A 145 17.14 -8.78 -19.95
C GLU A 145 17.07 -10.20 -20.51
N GLY A 146 16.02 -10.47 -21.30
CA GLY A 146 15.74 -11.80 -21.85
C GLY A 146 15.12 -12.80 -20.86
N ILE A 147 14.98 -12.46 -19.57
CA ILE A 147 14.32 -13.32 -18.58
C ILE A 147 12.84 -12.95 -18.47
N GLU A 148 11.98 -13.95 -18.64
CA GLU A 148 10.56 -13.77 -18.37
C GLU A 148 10.34 -13.35 -16.91
N PRO A 149 9.47 -12.36 -16.66
CA PRO A 149 9.22 -11.83 -15.32
C PRO A 149 8.91 -12.86 -14.21
N SER A 150 8.26 -13.97 -14.58
CA SER A 150 7.90 -15.07 -13.68
C SER A 150 9.08 -16.00 -13.33
N LYS A 151 10.19 -15.88 -14.04
CA LYS A 151 11.43 -16.68 -13.88
C LYS A 151 12.59 -15.85 -13.35
N ASP A 152 12.30 -14.69 -12.78
CA ASP A 152 13.30 -13.81 -12.18
C ASP A 152 14.09 -14.54 -11.08
N PRO A 153 15.41 -14.76 -11.26
CA PRO A 153 16.22 -15.54 -10.31
C PRO A 153 16.36 -14.83 -8.95
N ALA A 154 16.19 -13.51 -8.91
CA ALA A 154 16.20 -12.75 -7.66
C ALA A 154 14.81 -12.69 -6.99
N GLY A 155 13.81 -13.35 -7.59
CA GLY A 155 12.41 -13.31 -7.19
C GLY A 155 11.71 -12.03 -7.64
N TRP A 156 10.38 -12.03 -7.64
CA TRP A 156 9.57 -10.90 -8.11
C TRP A 156 9.41 -9.74 -7.12
N GLY A 157 9.77 -9.98 -5.85
CA GLY A 157 9.58 -9.02 -4.77
C GLY A 157 10.42 -7.76 -4.95
N LEU A 158 9.91 -6.64 -4.43
CA LEU A 158 10.67 -5.39 -4.37
C LEU A 158 11.98 -5.60 -3.61
N LYS A 159 13.07 -5.05 -4.15
CA LYS A 159 14.36 -5.00 -3.46
C LYS A 159 14.55 -3.60 -2.89
N ARG A 160 15.21 -3.53 -1.75
CA ARG A 160 15.60 -2.28 -1.11
C ARG A 160 16.89 -2.45 -0.36
N GLN A 161 17.63 -1.36 -0.25
CA GLN A 161 18.68 -1.22 0.75
C GLN A 161 18.10 -0.55 1.99
N GLU A 162 18.62 -0.94 3.15
CA GLU A 162 18.27 -0.39 4.45
C GLU A 162 19.57 -0.01 5.16
N ILE A 163 19.65 1.24 5.60
CA ILE A 163 20.86 1.81 6.22
C ILE A 163 20.46 2.38 7.58
N GLY A 164 20.94 1.78 8.67
CA GLY A 164 20.71 2.31 10.02
C GLY A 164 21.34 3.69 10.18
N ILE A 165 20.64 4.59 10.87
CA ILE A 165 21.17 5.90 11.27
C ILE A 165 20.92 6.13 12.76
N GLU A 166 21.80 6.88 13.40
CA GLU A 166 21.75 7.23 14.81
C GLU A 166 21.64 8.75 15.00
N ALA A 167 21.34 9.20 16.21
CA ALA A 167 21.34 10.62 16.54
C ALA A 167 22.73 11.24 16.27
N GLY A 168 22.77 12.42 15.67
CA GLY A 168 23.98 13.12 15.27
C GLY A 168 24.44 12.80 13.85
N LEU A 169 25.76 12.84 13.64
CA LEU A 169 26.40 12.73 12.33
C LEU A 169 26.48 11.27 11.84
N ASN A 170 25.96 11.03 10.64
CA ASN A 170 26.03 9.75 9.95
C ASN A 170 26.67 9.94 8.57
N THR A 171 27.75 9.20 8.31
CA THR A 171 28.29 9.01 6.95
C THR A 171 27.81 7.67 6.44
N ILE A 172 26.95 7.68 5.43
CA ILE A 172 26.31 6.48 4.88
C ILE A 172 26.87 6.16 3.49
N ASP A 173 26.82 4.88 3.10
CA ASP A 173 27.17 4.42 1.75
C ASP A 173 25.94 3.87 1.03
N VAL A 174 25.58 4.49 -0.10
CA VAL A 174 24.44 4.13 -0.93
C VAL A 174 24.92 3.27 -2.09
N LYS A 175 24.53 2.00 -2.12
CA LYS A 175 24.97 1.05 -3.16
C LYS A 175 24.24 1.27 -4.48
N LYS A 176 22.94 1.51 -4.41
CA LYS A 176 22.09 1.78 -5.56
C LYS A 176 21.33 3.07 -5.34
N SER A 177 21.38 3.96 -6.32
CA SER A 177 20.70 5.24 -6.27
C SER A 177 19.18 5.08 -6.19
N GLY A 178 18.51 5.98 -5.49
CA GLY A 178 17.06 5.92 -5.35
C GLY A 178 16.47 6.99 -4.42
N LEU A 179 15.15 7.02 -4.38
CA LEU A 179 14.39 7.84 -3.44
C LEU A 179 14.54 7.28 -2.02
N VAL A 180 14.63 8.18 -1.04
CA VAL A 180 14.84 7.82 0.36
C VAL A 180 13.55 7.94 1.15
N TYR A 181 13.33 6.98 2.05
CA TYR A 181 12.24 6.98 3.02
C TYR A 181 12.82 6.74 4.41
N LEU A 182 12.23 7.37 5.43
CA LEU A 182 12.60 7.08 6.81
C LEU A 182 11.80 5.89 7.33
N ASN A 183 12.47 4.80 7.65
CA ASN A 183 11.89 3.69 8.40
C ASN A 183 11.75 4.11 9.87
N TYR A 184 10.59 4.68 10.20
CA TYR A 184 10.28 5.08 11.57
C TYR A 184 8.88 4.61 11.97
N TYR A 185 8.83 3.37 12.44
CA TYR A 185 7.62 2.73 12.94
C TYR A 185 7.81 2.28 14.37
N ASP A 186 6.78 2.46 15.19
CA ASP A 186 6.83 2.19 16.63
C ASP A 186 5.59 1.38 17.07
N PRO A 187 5.71 0.49 18.07
CA PRO A 187 4.58 -0.13 18.74
C PRO A 187 3.61 0.86 19.42
N GLU A 188 4.12 2.00 19.87
CA GLU A 188 3.43 3.08 20.60
C GLU A 188 3.81 4.45 19.98
N PRO A 189 3.38 4.74 18.74
CA PRO A 189 3.85 5.89 17.97
C PRO A 189 3.58 7.25 18.64
N ASP A 190 2.51 7.36 19.43
CA ASP A 190 2.17 8.60 20.15
C ASP A 190 3.16 8.93 21.30
N LYS A 191 3.95 7.94 21.75
CA LYS A 191 5.01 8.11 22.76
C LYS A 191 6.40 8.29 22.14
N ALA A 192 6.52 8.16 20.81
CA ALA A 192 7.79 8.32 20.12
C ALA A 192 8.03 9.80 19.79
N PRO A 193 9.26 10.32 19.96
CA PRO A 193 9.56 11.70 19.62
C PRO A 193 9.42 11.93 18.11
N ARG A 194 9.31 13.19 17.72
CA ARG A 194 9.54 13.52 16.30
C ARG A 194 11.05 13.58 16.06
N VAL A 195 11.51 13.01 14.96
CA VAL A 195 12.93 13.00 14.60
C VAL A 195 13.15 13.93 13.41
N VAL A 196 14.00 14.94 13.58
CA VAL A 196 14.50 15.74 12.46
C VAL A 196 15.58 14.94 11.74
N VAL A 197 15.48 14.80 10.42
CA VAL A 197 16.53 14.19 9.59
C VAL A 197 16.95 15.21 8.54
N HIS A 198 18.25 15.49 8.51
CA HIS A 198 18.87 16.50 7.67
C HIS A 198 19.87 15.87 6.69
N PHE A 199 19.51 15.87 5.41
CA PHE A 199 20.33 15.43 4.28
C PHE A 199 21.19 16.59 3.74
N LEU A 200 22.46 16.62 4.14
CA LEU A 200 23.42 17.62 3.67
C LEU A 200 23.82 17.39 2.21
N THR A 201 23.81 16.14 1.76
CA THR A 201 24.09 15.75 0.36
C THR A 201 22.85 15.16 -0.31
N GLY A 202 22.94 14.85 -1.61
CA GLY A 202 21.81 14.36 -2.40
C GLY A 202 21.00 15.46 -3.09
N LYS A 203 20.09 15.03 -3.97
CA LYS A 203 19.24 15.88 -4.80
C LYS A 203 17.82 15.90 -4.25
N ILE A 204 17.14 17.04 -4.38
CA ILE A 204 15.71 17.14 -4.05
C ILE A 204 14.93 16.65 -5.26
N ASN A 205 14.15 15.59 -5.06
CA ASN A 205 13.11 15.16 -6.01
C ASN A 205 11.75 15.78 -5.65
N GLY A 206 11.49 15.96 -4.35
CA GLY A 206 10.19 16.32 -3.82
C GLY A 206 9.20 15.15 -3.86
N TYR A 207 8.00 15.42 -3.35
CA TYR A 207 6.85 14.52 -3.41
C TYR A 207 5.56 15.33 -3.33
N PHE A 208 4.46 14.77 -3.82
CA PHE A 208 3.16 15.41 -3.76
C PHE A 208 2.38 15.03 -2.49
N ASP A 209 1.80 16.01 -1.80
CA ASP A 209 0.88 15.80 -0.69
C ASP A 209 -0.40 16.55 -0.98
N SER A 210 -1.49 15.83 -1.20
CA SER A 210 -2.79 16.42 -1.58
C SER A 210 -3.38 17.35 -0.51
N SER A 211 -2.90 17.29 0.74
CA SER A 211 -3.30 18.21 1.81
C SER A 211 -2.55 19.54 1.79
N GLN A 212 -1.42 19.62 1.07
CA GLN A 212 -0.53 20.79 1.04
C GLN A 212 -0.36 21.39 -0.36
N HIS A 213 -0.47 20.56 -1.40
CA HIS A 213 -0.12 20.91 -2.77
C HIS A 213 -1.35 20.98 -3.69
N ASP A 214 -1.24 21.75 -4.76
CA ASP A 214 -2.23 21.85 -5.83
C ASP A 214 -1.76 21.26 -7.17
N ASN A 215 -2.57 21.36 -8.22
CA ASN A 215 -2.22 20.81 -9.53
C ASN A 215 -1.09 21.58 -10.24
N LYS A 216 -0.79 22.83 -9.85
CA LYS A 216 0.41 23.55 -10.31
C LYS A 216 1.65 22.98 -9.64
N ASP A 217 1.59 22.72 -8.33
CA ASP A 217 2.65 22.02 -7.62
C ASP A 217 2.90 20.62 -8.16
N TRP A 218 1.84 19.87 -8.47
CA TRP A 218 1.95 18.57 -9.13
C TRP A 218 2.77 18.64 -10.42
N ASN A 219 2.43 19.57 -11.32
CA ASN A 219 3.17 19.75 -12.57
C ASN A 219 4.62 20.18 -12.32
N ARG A 220 4.83 21.12 -11.40
CA ARG A 220 6.18 21.58 -11.02
C ARG A 220 7.03 20.44 -10.47
N LEU A 221 6.45 19.55 -9.65
CA LEU A 221 7.15 18.37 -9.13
C LEU A 221 7.50 17.39 -10.26
N LEU A 222 6.60 17.14 -11.20
CA LEU A 222 6.87 16.30 -12.36
C LEU A 222 7.98 16.88 -13.26
N ASP A 223 7.96 18.19 -13.49
CA ASP A 223 8.93 18.87 -14.36
C ASP A 223 10.34 18.91 -13.75
N ASN A 224 10.45 18.88 -12.42
CA ASN A 224 11.72 18.95 -11.69
C ASN A 224 12.15 17.62 -11.07
N ALA A 225 11.41 16.53 -11.29
CA ALA A 225 11.76 15.22 -10.74
C ALA A 225 13.12 14.77 -11.28
N VAL A 226 14.01 14.41 -10.36
CA VAL A 226 15.36 13.89 -10.68
C VAL A 226 15.39 12.36 -10.71
N ALA A 227 14.41 11.71 -10.06
CA ALA A 227 14.21 10.27 -10.07
C ALA A 227 13.18 9.88 -11.13
N PRO A 228 13.20 8.64 -11.64
CA PRO A 228 12.17 8.16 -12.57
C PRO A 228 10.80 7.98 -11.92
N ILE A 229 10.71 8.07 -10.59
CA ILE A 229 9.50 7.93 -9.78
C ILE A 229 9.16 9.26 -9.13
N LEU A 230 7.88 9.58 -9.03
CA LEU A 230 7.37 10.61 -8.13
C LEU A 230 6.53 9.92 -7.04
N ASP A 231 6.80 10.26 -5.79
CA ASP A 231 5.93 9.90 -4.68
C ASP A 231 4.75 10.88 -4.62
N ALA A 232 3.57 10.35 -4.33
CA ALA A 232 2.42 11.17 -3.97
C ALA A 232 1.64 10.54 -2.82
N ARG A 233 0.97 11.35 -2.01
CA ARG A 233 0.12 10.85 -0.93
C ARG A 233 -1.21 11.58 -0.79
N GLY A 234 -2.22 10.76 -0.52
CA GLY A 234 -3.53 11.14 0.00
C GLY A 234 -3.58 11.02 1.52
N LYS A 235 -4.79 11.02 2.05
CA LYS A 235 -5.09 10.73 3.45
C LYS A 235 -4.94 9.24 3.77
N HIS A 236 -5.30 8.37 2.84
CA HIS A 236 -5.39 6.91 3.03
C HIS A 236 -4.51 6.12 2.06
N ILE A 237 -4.00 6.77 1.00
CA ILE A 237 -3.10 6.16 0.01
C ILE A 237 -1.75 6.86 -0.05
N GLN A 238 -0.70 6.09 -0.32
CA GLN A 238 0.56 6.56 -0.87
C GLN A 238 0.73 5.92 -2.25
N VAL A 239 1.28 6.65 -3.22
CA VAL A 239 1.63 6.10 -4.52
C VAL A 239 3.08 6.37 -4.87
N ALA A 240 3.70 5.41 -5.58
CA ALA A 240 5.04 5.53 -6.15
C ALA A 240 5.00 5.01 -7.58
N TYR A 241 4.74 5.91 -8.54
CA TYR A 241 4.63 5.59 -9.96
C TYR A 241 5.63 6.37 -10.81
N PRO A 242 5.94 5.89 -12.03
CA PRO A 242 6.86 6.58 -12.92
C PRO A 242 6.38 7.97 -13.32
N VAL A 243 7.31 8.92 -13.29
CA VAL A 243 7.12 10.32 -13.74
C VAL A 243 6.59 10.35 -15.17
N GLU A 244 7.09 9.46 -16.04
CA GLU A 244 6.61 9.28 -17.41
C GLU A 244 5.09 9.06 -17.46
N TRP A 245 4.58 8.12 -16.68
CA TRP A 245 3.15 7.78 -16.72
C TRP A 245 2.28 8.82 -16.04
N PHE A 246 2.76 9.48 -14.99
CA PHE A 246 2.07 10.63 -14.43
C PHE A 246 1.98 11.81 -15.40
N ASN A 247 3.04 12.07 -16.17
CA ASN A 247 3.02 13.10 -17.21
C ASN A 247 2.01 12.80 -18.32
N ILE A 248 1.82 11.53 -18.67
CA ILE A 248 0.88 11.13 -19.72
C ILE A 248 -0.57 11.08 -19.22
N HIS A 249 -0.81 10.55 -18.02
CA HIS A 249 -2.15 10.18 -17.56
C HIS A 249 -2.75 11.13 -16.53
N THR A 250 -1.94 11.94 -15.86
CA THR A 250 -2.36 12.68 -14.66
C THR A 250 -1.83 14.12 -14.63
N ARG A 251 -1.24 14.63 -15.72
CA ARG A 251 -0.74 16.00 -15.75
C ARG A 251 -1.88 16.99 -15.51
N GLY A 252 -1.66 17.92 -14.60
CA GLY A 252 -2.67 18.88 -14.13
C GLY A 252 -3.82 18.28 -13.32
N LYS A 253 -3.76 17.01 -12.92
CA LYS A 253 -4.86 16.30 -12.23
C LYS A 253 -4.41 15.48 -11.01
N GLY A 254 -3.33 15.90 -10.36
CA GLY A 254 -2.76 15.20 -9.20
C GLY A 254 -3.69 15.15 -8.00
N LYS A 255 -4.41 16.24 -7.69
CA LYS A 255 -5.40 16.28 -6.60
C LYS A 255 -6.54 15.31 -6.85
N GLU A 256 -7.05 15.28 -8.08
CA GLU A 256 -8.16 14.43 -8.51
C GLU A 256 -7.78 12.95 -8.38
N LEU A 257 -6.55 12.58 -8.76
CA LEU A 257 -6.07 11.21 -8.56
C LEU A 257 -6.08 10.82 -7.07
N MET A 258 -5.47 11.63 -6.21
CA MET A 258 -5.39 11.33 -4.78
C MET A 258 -6.77 11.31 -4.13
N GLN A 259 -7.66 12.23 -4.50
CA GLN A 259 -9.03 12.27 -4.01
C GLN A 259 -9.84 11.03 -4.42
N ASN A 260 -9.67 10.54 -5.65
CA ASN A 260 -10.34 9.32 -6.11
C ASN A 260 -9.90 8.10 -5.30
N TYR A 261 -8.58 7.95 -5.08
CA TYR A 261 -8.06 6.88 -4.25
C TYR A 261 -8.54 6.96 -2.80
N ASP A 262 -8.47 8.13 -2.18
CA ASP A 262 -8.94 8.32 -0.81
C ASP A 262 -10.44 8.00 -0.68
N THR A 263 -11.25 8.40 -1.67
CA THR A 263 -12.69 8.08 -1.70
C THR A 263 -12.93 6.57 -1.78
N MET A 264 -12.24 5.88 -2.70
CA MET A 264 -12.35 4.42 -2.83
C MET A 264 -11.92 3.70 -1.55
N LEU A 265 -10.83 4.13 -0.91
CA LEU A 265 -10.36 3.53 0.34
C LEU A 265 -11.28 3.84 1.52
N VAL A 266 -11.91 5.02 1.59
CA VAL A 266 -12.96 5.29 2.59
C VAL A 266 -14.12 4.32 2.44
N HIS A 267 -14.53 3.97 1.22
CA HIS A 267 -15.56 2.94 1.02
C HIS A 267 -15.11 1.55 1.49
N HIS A 268 -13.85 1.16 1.25
CA HIS A 268 -13.30 -0.08 1.83
C HIS A 268 -13.34 -0.06 3.36
N TYR A 269 -12.89 1.04 3.98
CA TYR A 269 -12.92 1.21 5.42
C TYR A 269 -14.33 1.29 5.99
N THR A 270 -15.32 1.75 5.21
CA THR A 270 -16.73 1.76 5.60
C THR A 270 -17.25 0.34 5.74
N VAL A 271 -17.12 -0.49 4.70
CA VAL A 271 -17.62 -1.88 4.75
C VAL A 271 -16.82 -2.75 5.73
N LEU A 272 -15.56 -2.40 6.02
CA LEU A 272 -14.74 -3.01 7.07
C LEU A 272 -15.16 -2.61 8.50
N GLY A 273 -16.03 -1.61 8.65
CA GLY A 273 -16.46 -1.04 9.93
C GLY A 273 -15.50 -0.01 10.53
N LEU A 274 -14.33 0.22 9.94
CA LEU A 274 -13.33 1.13 10.53
C LEU A 274 -13.79 2.60 10.56
N VAL A 275 -14.67 3.02 9.64
CA VAL A 275 -15.31 4.34 9.70
C VAL A 275 -16.24 4.41 10.91
N LYS A 276 -17.20 3.49 11.01
CA LYS A 276 -18.21 3.44 12.09
C LYS A 276 -17.60 3.37 13.48
N TYR A 277 -16.55 2.57 13.64
CA TYR A 277 -15.89 2.35 14.93
C TYR A 277 -14.68 3.26 15.18
N ASN A 278 -14.43 4.25 14.31
CA ASN A 278 -13.31 5.19 14.40
C ASN A 278 -11.93 4.50 14.57
N LYS A 279 -11.67 3.49 13.71
CA LYS A 279 -10.46 2.64 13.74
C LYS A 279 -9.62 2.73 12.46
N ILE A 280 -9.83 3.74 11.61
CA ILE A 280 -8.98 3.91 10.42
C ILE A 280 -7.56 4.21 10.90
N PRO A 281 -6.55 3.39 10.53
CA PRO A 281 -5.20 3.62 10.98
C PRO A 281 -4.61 4.87 10.30
N PRO A 282 -3.63 5.54 10.91
CA PRO A 282 -2.91 6.64 10.28
C PRO A 282 -1.98 6.18 9.15
N ASN A 283 -1.70 4.87 9.05
CA ASN A 283 -0.98 4.26 7.94
C ASN A 283 -1.86 4.21 6.69
N ARG A 284 -1.21 4.40 5.55
CA ARG A 284 -1.75 4.34 4.19
C ARG A 284 -1.52 2.97 3.59
N ILE A 285 -2.33 2.65 2.59
CA ILE A 285 -1.99 1.59 1.64
C ILE A 285 -1.02 2.19 0.61
N LEU A 286 0.08 1.51 0.32
CA LEU A 286 0.99 1.90 -0.77
C LEU A 286 0.51 1.27 -2.07
N ALA A 287 0.39 2.07 -3.12
CA ALA A 287 0.20 1.61 -4.49
C ALA A 287 1.45 1.96 -5.32
N ARG A 288 2.15 0.95 -5.81
CA ARG A 288 3.45 1.13 -6.46
C ARG A 288 3.51 0.50 -7.84
N VAL A 289 4.48 0.93 -8.62
CA VAL A 289 4.83 0.24 -9.87
C VAL A 289 5.57 -1.07 -9.58
N ASN A 290 5.48 -2.01 -10.52
CA ASN A 290 6.33 -3.17 -10.63
C ASN A 290 6.57 -3.54 -12.09
N HIS A 291 7.55 -4.39 -12.38
CA HIS A 291 7.81 -4.90 -13.73
C HIS A 291 7.87 -6.43 -13.78
N ASN A 292 7.26 -7.11 -12.79
CA ASN A 292 7.29 -8.56 -12.67
C ASN A 292 5.93 -9.24 -12.96
N TYR A 293 4.83 -8.65 -12.51
CA TYR A 293 3.49 -9.20 -12.65
C TYR A 293 2.46 -8.13 -12.96
N TYR A 294 1.30 -8.56 -13.47
CA TYR A 294 0.23 -7.66 -13.90
C TYR A 294 -0.29 -6.77 -12.76
N MET A 295 -0.91 -7.37 -11.74
CA MET A 295 -1.39 -6.72 -10.52
C MET A 295 -1.26 -7.73 -9.38
N PHE A 296 -0.85 -7.27 -8.20
CA PHE A 296 -0.82 -8.10 -7.00
C PHE A 296 -0.73 -7.23 -5.75
N ARG A 297 -0.92 -7.87 -4.60
CA ARG A 297 -0.58 -7.35 -3.28
C ARG A 297 0.59 -8.11 -2.67
N ASP A 298 1.41 -7.42 -1.89
CA ASP A 298 2.47 -8.03 -1.08
C ASP A 298 2.53 -7.40 0.32
N ARG A 299 3.68 -7.52 0.99
CA ARG A 299 3.88 -7.01 2.34
C ARG A 299 4.06 -5.50 2.43
N ASP A 300 4.38 -4.87 1.31
CA ASP A 300 4.70 -3.44 1.21
C ASP A 300 3.52 -2.63 0.65
N GLY A 301 2.55 -3.29 0.01
CA GLY A 301 1.37 -2.63 -0.55
C GLY A 301 0.71 -3.41 -1.68
N VAL A 302 0.09 -2.68 -2.59
CA VAL A 302 -0.42 -3.15 -3.88
C VAL A 302 0.50 -2.68 -5.01
N ALA A 303 0.64 -3.48 -6.05
CA ALA A 303 1.60 -3.26 -7.12
C ALA A 303 0.97 -3.48 -8.50
N TYR A 304 1.34 -2.61 -9.45
CA TYR A 304 0.76 -2.59 -10.81
C TYR A 304 1.85 -2.55 -11.87
N PHE A 305 1.66 -3.28 -12.96
CA PHE A 305 2.66 -3.41 -14.01
C PHE A 305 2.97 -2.06 -14.68
N GLY A 306 4.24 -1.70 -14.77
CA GLY A 306 4.72 -0.38 -15.19
C GLY A 306 4.75 -0.15 -16.69
N ASN A 307 3.72 -0.58 -17.42
CA ASN A 307 3.54 -0.25 -18.83
C ASN A 307 2.44 0.82 -19.01
N LYS A 308 2.37 1.44 -20.20
CA LYS A 308 1.39 2.48 -20.52
C LYS A 308 -0.05 2.05 -20.25
N GLY A 309 -0.43 0.83 -20.63
CA GLY A 309 -1.80 0.34 -20.52
C GLY A 309 -2.24 0.20 -19.06
N THR A 310 -1.47 -0.50 -18.24
CA THR A 310 -1.78 -0.74 -16.84
C THR A 310 -1.66 0.54 -16.02
N MET A 311 -0.65 1.37 -16.31
CA MET A 311 -0.48 2.66 -15.63
C MET A 311 -1.60 3.64 -15.97
N ARG A 312 -2.16 3.63 -17.19
CA ARG A 312 -3.38 4.37 -17.50
C ARG A 312 -4.54 3.96 -16.59
N MET A 313 -4.73 2.68 -16.32
CA MET A 313 -5.85 2.20 -15.52
C MET A 313 -5.79 2.69 -14.06
N VAL A 314 -4.59 2.88 -13.52
CA VAL A 314 -4.42 3.28 -12.12
C VAL A 314 -4.13 4.77 -11.95
N ALA A 315 -3.39 5.39 -12.87
CA ALA A 315 -2.95 6.78 -12.74
C ALA A 315 -3.91 7.80 -13.39
N ASP A 316 -4.76 7.43 -14.34
CA ASP A 316 -5.73 8.36 -14.95
C ASP A 316 -6.97 8.51 -14.04
N PRO A 317 -7.23 9.69 -13.45
CA PRO A 317 -8.35 9.90 -12.53
C PRO A 317 -9.71 9.58 -13.15
N ALA A 318 -9.89 9.81 -14.45
CA ALA A 318 -11.17 9.57 -15.11
C ALA A 318 -11.41 8.07 -15.39
N VAL A 319 -10.34 7.28 -15.41
CA VAL A 319 -10.36 5.85 -15.73
C VAL A 319 -10.41 5.00 -14.48
N VAL A 320 -9.58 5.28 -13.47
CA VAL A 320 -9.42 4.44 -12.27
C VAL A 320 -10.72 4.23 -11.49
N ILE A 321 -11.70 5.13 -11.64
CA ILE A 321 -13.00 5.06 -10.93
C ILE A 321 -14.09 4.30 -11.70
N LYS A 322 -13.80 3.78 -12.90
CA LYS A 322 -14.79 3.12 -13.77
C LYS A 322 -14.40 1.70 -14.12
N GLY A 323 -15.40 0.87 -14.42
CA GLY A 323 -15.23 -0.38 -15.16
C GLY A 323 -14.30 -1.39 -14.47
N ASP A 324 -13.50 -2.08 -15.28
CA ASP A 324 -12.44 -2.99 -14.83
C ASP A 324 -11.28 -2.27 -14.11
N PRO A 325 -10.84 -1.05 -14.49
CA PRO A 325 -9.84 -0.30 -13.72
C PRO A 325 -10.20 -0.12 -12.24
N CYS A 326 -11.45 0.30 -11.96
CA CYS A 326 -11.94 0.42 -10.58
C CYS A 326 -11.92 -0.92 -9.87
N TRP A 327 -12.39 -1.98 -10.53
CA TRP A 327 -12.34 -3.32 -9.97
C TRP A 327 -10.92 -3.75 -9.64
N GLY A 328 -9.98 -3.62 -10.58
CA GLY A 328 -8.59 -4.05 -10.42
C GLY A 328 -7.91 -3.37 -9.24
N PHE A 329 -8.09 -2.05 -9.09
CA PHE A 329 -7.57 -1.34 -7.92
C PHE A 329 -8.22 -1.84 -6.62
N CYS A 330 -9.55 -1.89 -6.57
CA CYS A 330 -10.29 -2.26 -5.36
C CYS A 330 -10.05 -3.72 -4.95
N HIS A 331 -9.86 -4.63 -5.90
CA HIS A 331 -9.57 -6.03 -5.64
C HIS A 331 -8.23 -6.19 -4.90
N GLU A 332 -7.17 -5.56 -5.41
CA GLU A 332 -5.85 -5.60 -4.76
C GLU A 332 -5.85 -4.90 -3.39
N ALA A 333 -6.48 -3.72 -3.30
CA ALA A 333 -6.63 -3.01 -2.02
C ALA A 333 -7.47 -3.82 -1.03
N GLY A 334 -8.51 -4.52 -1.51
CA GLY A 334 -9.33 -5.45 -0.74
C GLY A 334 -8.50 -6.58 -0.13
N HIS A 335 -7.50 -7.10 -0.83
CA HIS A 335 -6.61 -8.11 -0.25
C HIS A 335 -5.76 -7.60 0.92
N VAL A 336 -5.43 -6.31 0.98
CA VAL A 336 -4.76 -5.72 2.15
C VAL A 336 -5.69 -5.74 3.37
N LEU A 337 -7.00 -5.64 3.14
CA LEU A 337 -8.03 -5.45 4.16
C LEU A 337 -8.79 -6.73 4.53
N GLN A 338 -8.45 -7.87 3.93
CA GLN A 338 -9.01 -9.18 4.28
C GLN A 338 -8.62 -9.63 5.69
N LEU A 339 -9.63 -9.87 6.54
CA LEU A 339 -9.42 -10.48 7.86
C LEU A 339 -9.15 -11.97 7.70
N ARG A 340 -7.85 -12.33 7.73
CA ARG A 340 -7.37 -13.70 7.60
C ARG A 340 -7.10 -14.32 8.99
N PRO A 341 -7.65 -15.50 9.33
CA PRO A 341 -8.58 -16.34 8.54
C PRO A 341 -10.08 -16.08 8.81
N GLN A 342 -10.45 -15.06 9.59
CA GLN A 342 -11.80 -14.93 10.15
C GLN A 342 -12.95 -14.82 9.13
N ILE A 343 -12.78 -13.99 8.10
CA ILE A 343 -13.71 -13.95 6.94
C ILE A 343 -13.01 -14.45 5.66
N THR A 344 -11.80 -14.98 5.81
CA THR A 344 -10.93 -15.42 4.71
C THR A 344 -10.28 -16.74 5.09
N TRP A 345 -11.10 -17.76 5.38
CA TRP A 345 -10.65 -19.14 5.53
C TRP A 345 -10.18 -19.70 4.18
N GLY A 346 -9.59 -20.91 4.18
CA GLY A 346 -9.11 -21.51 2.94
C GLY A 346 -10.20 -21.59 1.86
N GLY A 347 -9.88 -21.14 0.64
CA GLY A 347 -10.80 -21.07 -0.50
C GLY A 347 -11.46 -19.70 -0.69
N MET A 348 -11.23 -18.76 0.23
CA MET A 348 -11.81 -17.42 0.23
C MET A 348 -10.84 -16.30 -0.17
N THR A 349 -9.56 -16.60 -0.44
CA THR A 349 -8.56 -15.54 -0.72
C THR A 349 -8.96 -14.66 -1.90
N GLU A 350 -9.51 -15.25 -2.97
CA GLU A 350 -10.00 -14.53 -4.16
C GLU A 350 -11.50 -14.20 -4.11
N VAL A 351 -12.15 -14.43 -2.96
CA VAL A 351 -13.59 -14.23 -2.78
C VAL A 351 -13.85 -13.07 -1.83
N SER A 352 -13.34 -13.12 -0.60
CA SER A 352 -13.69 -12.12 0.42
C SER A 352 -13.10 -10.74 0.16
N CYS A 353 -12.02 -10.62 -0.63
CA CYS A 353 -11.52 -9.32 -1.11
C CYS A 353 -12.57 -8.60 -1.97
N ASN A 354 -13.40 -9.36 -2.68
CA ASN A 354 -14.41 -8.82 -3.58
C ASN A 354 -15.65 -8.29 -2.86
N ILE A 355 -15.81 -8.50 -1.54
CA ILE A 355 -16.79 -7.76 -0.73
C ILE A 355 -16.45 -6.26 -0.77
N PHE A 356 -15.16 -5.93 -0.63
CA PHE A 356 -14.69 -4.54 -0.71
C PHE A 356 -14.80 -3.98 -2.14
N SER A 357 -14.45 -4.79 -3.14
CA SER A 357 -14.57 -4.43 -4.56
C SER A 357 -16.01 -4.13 -4.97
N MET A 358 -16.96 -5.01 -4.62
CA MET A 358 -18.38 -4.83 -4.93
C MET A 358 -18.93 -3.57 -4.25
N TYR A 359 -18.67 -3.40 -2.95
CA TYR A 359 -19.13 -2.23 -2.19
C TYR A 359 -18.60 -0.93 -2.77
N THR A 360 -17.28 -0.84 -2.97
CA THR A 360 -16.64 0.38 -3.44
C THR A 360 -17.07 0.70 -4.86
N ARG A 361 -17.06 -0.29 -5.77
CA ARG A 361 -17.51 -0.12 -7.15
C ARG A 361 -18.93 0.47 -7.22
N GLY A 362 -19.87 -0.09 -6.45
CA GLY A 362 -21.24 0.40 -6.39
C GLY A 362 -21.32 1.83 -5.85
N LYS A 363 -20.56 2.18 -4.80
CA LYS A 363 -20.49 3.56 -4.29
C LYS A 363 -19.84 4.54 -5.26
N MET A 364 -18.96 4.07 -6.14
CA MET A 364 -18.40 4.86 -7.25
C MET A 364 -19.35 4.97 -8.46
N GLY A 365 -20.58 4.43 -8.37
CA GLY A 365 -21.60 4.55 -9.42
C GLY A 365 -21.46 3.58 -10.58
N ASN A 366 -20.71 2.49 -10.40
CA ASN A 366 -20.56 1.44 -11.41
C ASN A 366 -21.58 0.31 -11.19
N GLU A 367 -21.95 -0.37 -12.28
CA GLU A 367 -22.87 -1.52 -12.24
C GLU A 367 -22.36 -2.68 -11.38
N SER A 368 -23.24 -3.59 -10.96
CA SER A 368 -22.83 -4.80 -10.25
C SER A 368 -22.07 -5.77 -11.16
N ARG A 369 -20.91 -6.25 -10.70
CA ARG A 369 -20.16 -7.29 -11.45
C ARG A 369 -20.91 -8.62 -11.46
N LEU A 370 -21.59 -8.96 -10.36
CA LEU A 370 -22.39 -10.18 -10.26
C LEU A 370 -23.60 -10.14 -11.20
N SER A 371 -24.28 -9.00 -11.32
CA SER A 371 -25.42 -8.83 -12.23
C SER A 371 -24.98 -8.88 -13.69
N THR A 372 -23.98 -8.09 -14.07
CA THR A 372 -23.47 -8.04 -15.46
C THR A 372 -22.96 -9.40 -15.94
N GLN A 373 -22.35 -10.21 -15.06
CA GLN A 373 -21.86 -11.54 -15.38
C GLN A 373 -22.89 -12.67 -15.13
N LYS A 374 -24.11 -12.32 -14.69
CA LYS A 374 -25.21 -13.25 -14.37
C LYS A 374 -24.83 -14.30 -13.32
N ASN A 375 -23.98 -13.94 -12.36
CA ASN A 375 -23.51 -14.87 -11.33
C ASN A 375 -24.61 -15.33 -10.38
N TYR A 376 -25.65 -14.52 -10.11
CA TYR A 376 -26.76 -14.95 -9.26
C TYR A 376 -27.45 -16.20 -9.79
N SER A 377 -27.82 -16.21 -11.07
CA SER A 377 -28.48 -17.37 -11.70
C SER A 377 -27.52 -18.55 -11.88
N LYS A 378 -26.27 -18.29 -12.26
CA LYS A 378 -25.22 -19.32 -12.38
C LYS A 378 -24.97 -20.01 -11.04
N ALA A 379 -24.75 -19.25 -9.98
CA ALA A 379 -24.48 -19.75 -8.63
C ALA A 379 -25.68 -20.52 -8.05
N ARG A 380 -26.93 -20.04 -8.26
CA ARG A 380 -28.12 -20.82 -7.88
C ARG A 380 -28.16 -22.16 -8.60
N LYS A 381 -27.87 -22.18 -9.91
CA LYS A 381 -27.84 -23.42 -10.69
C LYS A 381 -26.75 -24.37 -10.22
N SER A 382 -25.53 -23.89 -9.98
CA SER A 382 -24.37 -24.73 -9.68
C SER A 382 -24.23 -25.12 -8.22
N ILE A 383 -24.78 -24.36 -7.27
CA ILE A 383 -24.64 -24.58 -5.82
C ILE A 383 -25.98 -24.89 -5.16
N VAL A 384 -27.00 -24.04 -5.35
CA VAL A 384 -28.29 -24.20 -4.66
C VAL A 384 -29.03 -25.42 -5.20
N ASN A 385 -29.11 -25.55 -6.52
CA ASN A 385 -29.83 -26.61 -7.23
C ASN A 385 -28.93 -27.80 -7.61
N SER A 386 -27.73 -27.90 -7.03
CA SER A 386 -26.80 -28.96 -7.35
C SER A 386 -27.30 -30.32 -6.83
N ASP A 387 -27.13 -31.36 -7.65
CA ASP A 387 -27.35 -32.75 -7.26
C ASP A 387 -26.18 -33.61 -7.79
N PRO A 388 -25.35 -34.24 -6.93
CA PRO A 388 -25.42 -34.19 -5.47
C PRO A 388 -25.17 -32.79 -4.90
N LYS A 389 -25.59 -32.56 -3.65
CA LYS A 389 -25.40 -31.28 -2.95
C LYS A 389 -23.91 -31.00 -2.72
N ILE A 390 -23.45 -29.80 -3.11
CA ILE A 390 -22.07 -29.34 -2.88
C ILE A 390 -22.01 -28.22 -1.83
N SER A 391 -20.80 -27.97 -1.31
CA SER A 391 -20.49 -26.71 -0.64
C SER A 391 -20.21 -25.61 -1.66
N TYR A 392 -20.60 -24.36 -1.40
CA TYR A 392 -20.21 -23.22 -2.25
C TYR A 392 -18.69 -23.15 -2.48
N LEU A 393 -17.86 -23.58 -1.52
CA LEU A 393 -16.38 -23.60 -1.68
C LEU A 393 -15.90 -24.50 -2.82
N GLN A 394 -16.73 -25.44 -3.27
CA GLN A 394 -16.42 -26.37 -4.35
C GLN A 394 -16.77 -25.83 -5.74
N ASP A 395 -17.53 -24.73 -5.84
CA ASP A 395 -17.82 -24.11 -7.14
C ASP A 395 -16.53 -23.53 -7.74
N PRO A 396 -16.17 -23.78 -9.01
CA PRO A 396 -14.90 -23.32 -9.56
C PRO A 396 -14.82 -21.80 -9.77
N ASP A 397 -15.95 -21.09 -9.83
CA ASP A 397 -16.01 -19.65 -10.09
C ASP A 397 -16.08 -18.87 -8.77
N VAL A 398 -15.03 -18.08 -8.50
CA VAL A 398 -14.93 -17.23 -7.30
C VAL A 398 -16.07 -16.21 -7.20
N PHE A 399 -16.65 -15.79 -8.32
CA PHE A 399 -17.80 -14.88 -8.34
C PHE A 399 -19.09 -15.59 -7.95
N ASN A 400 -19.28 -16.86 -8.32
CA ASN A 400 -20.40 -17.64 -7.80
C ASN A 400 -20.27 -17.85 -6.29
N ARG A 401 -19.06 -18.08 -5.78
CA ARG A 401 -18.79 -18.17 -4.33
C ARG A 401 -19.08 -16.87 -3.58
N LEU A 402 -18.92 -15.71 -4.23
CA LEU A 402 -19.18 -14.39 -3.65
C LEU A 402 -20.67 -14.11 -3.46
N VAL A 403 -21.54 -14.66 -4.32
CA VAL A 403 -23.00 -14.42 -4.30
C VAL A 403 -23.63 -14.50 -2.90
N PRO A 404 -23.47 -15.59 -2.11
CA PRO A 404 -24.06 -15.65 -0.78
C PRO A 404 -23.61 -14.53 0.17
N PHE A 405 -22.36 -14.07 0.05
CA PHE A 405 -21.88 -12.96 0.87
C PHE A 405 -22.53 -11.65 0.43
N TRP A 406 -22.58 -11.39 -0.87
CA TRP A 406 -23.20 -10.15 -1.35
C TRP A 406 -24.72 -10.13 -1.12
N GLN A 407 -25.42 -11.26 -1.18
CA GLN A 407 -26.84 -11.35 -0.83
C GLN A 407 -27.13 -10.98 0.63
N LEU A 408 -26.22 -11.28 1.57
CA LEU A 408 -26.33 -10.78 2.95
C LEU A 408 -26.25 -9.25 2.98
N HIS A 409 -25.30 -8.65 2.24
CA HIS A 409 -25.22 -7.18 2.13
C HIS A 409 -26.53 -6.58 1.62
N LEU A 410 -27.07 -7.12 0.52
CA LEU A 410 -28.31 -6.63 -0.09
C LEU A 410 -29.50 -6.77 0.88
N PHE A 411 -29.65 -7.94 1.51
CA PHE A 411 -30.73 -8.20 2.45
C PHE A 411 -30.73 -7.21 3.62
N PHE A 412 -29.60 -7.02 4.28
CA PHE A 412 -29.54 -6.14 5.45
C PHE A 412 -29.60 -4.66 5.06
N THR A 413 -29.02 -4.27 3.92
CA THR A 413 -29.15 -2.90 3.40
C THR A 413 -30.61 -2.55 3.10
N LYS A 414 -31.35 -3.44 2.41
CA LYS A 414 -32.79 -3.28 2.12
C LYS A 414 -33.64 -3.11 3.39
N ARG A 415 -33.16 -3.62 4.53
CA ARG A 415 -33.84 -3.54 5.84
C ARG A 415 -33.31 -2.43 6.73
N GLY A 416 -32.57 -1.46 6.17
CA GLY A 416 -32.09 -0.29 6.91
C GLY A 416 -30.85 -0.56 7.78
N ASN A 417 -30.12 -1.65 7.55
CA ASN A 417 -28.84 -1.94 8.20
C ASN A 417 -27.68 -1.98 7.17
N PRO A 418 -27.29 -0.84 6.60
CA PRO A 418 -26.20 -0.77 5.62
C PRO A 418 -24.82 -1.12 6.21
N ASP A 419 -24.65 -0.99 7.53
CA ASP A 419 -23.40 -1.27 8.25
C ASP A 419 -23.25 -2.75 8.67
N PHE A 420 -24.16 -3.63 8.25
CA PHE A 420 -24.15 -5.05 8.64
C PHE A 420 -22.76 -5.71 8.54
N TYR A 421 -22.07 -5.52 7.42
CA TYR A 421 -20.73 -6.08 7.25
C TYR A 421 -19.67 -5.43 8.15
N GLY A 422 -19.80 -4.12 8.40
CA GLY A 422 -18.94 -3.43 9.35
C GLY A 422 -19.07 -3.99 10.76
N ASP A 423 -20.31 -4.28 11.19
CA ASP A 423 -20.61 -4.86 12.50
C ASP A 423 -20.15 -6.32 12.60
N VAL A 424 -20.36 -7.12 11.55
CA VAL A 424 -19.87 -8.51 11.48
C VAL A 424 -18.33 -8.56 11.56
N MET A 425 -17.64 -7.73 10.78
CA MET A 425 -16.18 -7.70 10.76
C MET A 425 -15.59 -7.12 12.04
N GLU A 426 -16.28 -6.20 12.70
CA GLU A 426 -15.90 -5.70 14.03
C GLU A 426 -16.07 -6.77 15.12
N GLU A 427 -17.18 -7.50 15.14
CA GLU A 427 -17.38 -8.61 16.08
C GLU A 427 -16.30 -9.68 15.91
N MET A 428 -15.97 -10.03 14.65
CA MET A 428 -14.81 -10.88 14.37
C MET A 428 -13.52 -10.28 14.90
N ARG A 429 -13.27 -9.00 14.66
CA ARG A 429 -12.04 -8.32 15.09
C ARG A 429 -11.82 -8.42 16.60
N ASN A 430 -12.88 -8.42 17.40
CA ASN A 430 -12.82 -8.42 18.85
C ASN A 430 -12.74 -9.80 19.52
N GLN A 431 -12.63 -10.90 18.76
CA GLN A 431 -12.52 -12.26 19.30
C GLN A 431 -11.48 -13.12 18.56
N PRO A 432 -10.85 -14.15 19.15
CA PRO A 432 -9.90 -15.00 18.42
C PRO A 432 -10.52 -15.66 17.18
N ASP A 433 -9.68 -15.95 16.18
CA ASP A 433 -10.10 -16.80 15.07
C ASP A 433 -10.45 -18.21 15.57
N ALA A 434 -11.47 -18.83 15.00
CA ALA A 434 -11.97 -20.13 15.42
C ALA A 434 -11.09 -21.31 14.94
N GLY A 435 -10.15 -21.04 14.03
CA GLY A 435 -9.19 -22.02 13.53
C GLY A 435 -8.28 -21.47 12.43
N ARG A 436 -7.16 -22.16 12.20
CA ARG A 436 -6.15 -21.86 11.16
C ARG A 436 -5.83 -23.12 10.38
N GLY A 437 -5.10 -23.02 9.28
CA GLY A 437 -4.77 -24.25 8.54
C GLY A 437 -6.02 -24.90 7.95
N ASN A 438 -6.08 -26.23 8.03
CA ASN A 438 -7.28 -27.01 7.74
C ASN A 438 -8.43 -26.73 8.73
N ASP A 439 -8.13 -26.31 9.97
CA ASP A 439 -9.18 -25.91 10.92
C ASP A 439 -9.80 -24.55 10.61
N SER A 440 -9.30 -23.81 9.61
CA SER A 440 -9.88 -22.52 9.24
C SER A 440 -11.34 -22.59 8.81
N ILE A 441 -11.83 -23.77 8.40
CA ILE A 441 -13.26 -24.02 8.14
C ILE A 441 -14.15 -23.70 9.35
N ARG A 442 -13.62 -23.77 10.58
CA ARG A 442 -14.35 -23.37 11.80
C ARG A 442 -14.77 -21.90 11.80
N ASN A 443 -14.00 -21.03 11.13
CA ASN A 443 -14.36 -19.60 11.00
C ASN A 443 -15.63 -19.41 10.16
N GLN A 444 -15.95 -20.32 9.25
CA GLN A 444 -17.21 -20.29 8.50
C GLN A 444 -18.42 -20.44 9.44
N PHE A 445 -18.36 -21.37 10.38
CA PHE A 445 -19.44 -21.56 11.36
C PHE A 445 -19.53 -20.39 12.34
N GLN A 446 -18.38 -19.82 12.73
CA GLN A 446 -18.34 -18.58 13.53
C GLN A 446 -18.98 -17.41 12.75
N PHE A 447 -18.66 -17.24 11.47
CA PHE A 447 -19.26 -16.23 10.59
C PHE A 447 -20.78 -16.36 10.54
N ILE A 448 -21.31 -17.58 10.35
CA ILE A 448 -22.76 -17.83 10.33
C ILE A 448 -23.42 -17.37 11.65
N ARG A 449 -22.83 -17.73 12.80
CA ARG A 449 -23.35 -17.34 14.12
C ARG A 449 -23.37 -15.81 14.27
N ILE A 450 -22.27 -15.15 13.94
CA ILE A 450 -22.14 -13.68 14.00
C ILE A 450 -23.16 -13.01 13.07
N CYS A 451 -23.32 -13.47 11.84
CA CYS A 451 -24.31 -12.92 10.91
C CYS A 451 -25.73 -13.01 11.49
N CYS A 452 -26.08 -14.14 12.12
CA CYS A 452 -27.38 -14.29 12.79
C CYS A 452 -27.50 -13.35 14.00
N ASP A 453 -26.45 -13.23 14.81
CA ASP A 453 -26.44 -12.41 16.03
C ASP A 453 -26.47 -10.91 15.76
N ILE A 454 -25.74 -10.43 14.76
CA ILE A 454 -25.75 -9.03 14.32
C ILE A 454 -27.08 -8.73 13.62
N GLY A 455 -27.51 -9.62 12.72
CA GLY A 455 -28.75 -9.44 11.97
C GLY A 455 -30.01 -9.58 12.81
N LYS A 456 -29.94 -10.27 13.96
CA LYS A 456 -31.09 -10.74 14.76
C LYS A 456 -32.10 -11.54 13.92
N VAL A 457 -31.58 -12.31 12.97
CA VAL A 457 -32.35 -13.11 12.00
C VAL A 457 -31.78 -14.53 11.98
N ASP A 458 -32.65 -15.53 11.93
CA ASP A 458 -32.25 -16.92 11.72
C ASP A 458 -31.94 -17.14 10.22
N LEU A 459 -30.66 -17.15 9.88
CA LEU A 459 -30.17 -17.35 8.51
C LEU A 459 -29.86 -18.83 8.19
N THR A 460 -30.29 -19.77 9.03
CA THR A 460 -29.91 -21.19 8.90
C THR A 460 -30.32 -21.77 7.54
N GLU A 461 -31.54 -21.48 7.07
CA GLU A 461 -32.02 -21.96 5.76
C GLU A 461 -31.24 -21.37 4.59
N PHE A 462 -30.87 -20.09 4.68
CA PHE A 462 -30.06 -19.42 3.66
C PHE A 462 -28.69 -20.09 3.51
N PHE A 463 -27.99 -20.31 4.63
CA PHE A 463 -26.68 -20.96 4.64
C PHE A 463 -26.76 -22.44 4.23
N GLU A 464 -27.86 -23.13 4.55
CA GLU A 464 -28.13 -24.50 4.08
C GLU A 464 -28.21 -24.56 2.56
N LYS A 465 -29.03 -23.67 1.95
CA LYS A 465 -29.21 -23.62 0.50
C LYS A 465 -27.89 -23.37 -0.23
N TRP A 466 -27.00 -22.53 0.31
CA TRP A 466 -25.68 -22.29 -0.24
C TRP A 466 -24.62 -23.34 0.13
N GLY A 467 -24.99 -24.41 0.84
CA GLY A 467 -24.09 -25.53 1.13
C GLY A 467 -23.02 -25.22 2.19
N PHE A 468 -23.23 -24.24 3.06
CA PHE A 468 -22.32 -23.96 4.18
C PHE A 468 -22.36 -25.07 5.24
N PHE A 469 -23.45 -25.82 5.33
CA PHE A 469 -23.62 -26.94 6.27
C PHE A 469 -23.40 -28.31 5.61
N ARG A 470 -22.83 -28.36 4.40
CA ARG A 470 -22.56 -29.62 3.68
C ARG A 470 -21.49 -30.42 4.44
N VAL A 471 -21.90 -31.52 5.05
CA VAL A 471 -21.04 -32.49 5.77
C VAL A 471 -20.15 -33.25 4.79
N GLY A 472 -18.94 -33.59 5.21
CA GLY A 472 -17.98 -34.40 4.47
C GLY A 472 -16.67 -33.67 4.17
N GLU A 473 -15.88 -34.26 3.28
CA GLU A 473 -14.58 -33.72 2.90
C GLU A 473 -14.69 -32.64 1.82
N ILE A 474 -13.93 -31.56 1.98
CA ILE A 474 -13.74 -30.52 0.96
C ILE A 474 -12.24 -30.39 0.72
N LYS A 475 -11.80 -30.63 -0.51
CA LYS A 475 -10.41 -30.44 -0.95
C LYS A 475 -10.37 -29.30 -1.94
N LEU A 476 -9.51 -28.32 -1.69
CA LEU A 476 -9.35 -27.17 -2.58
C LEU A 476 -7.92 -26.63 -2.55
N LYS A 477 -7.53 -25.94 -3.61
CA LYS A 477 -6.25 -25.23 -3.72
C LYS A 477 -6.51 -23.73 -3.68
N ASP A 478 -5.90 -23.06 -2.69
CA ASP A 478 -6.00 -21.61 -2.47
C ASP A 478 -4.67 -21.11 -1.90
N TYR A 479 -3.71 -20.80 -2.78
CA TYR A 479 -2.29 -20.51 -2.47
C TYR A 479 -1.52 -21.61 -1.70
N ARG A 480 -2.23 -22.65 -1.26
CA ARG A 480 -1.77 -23.93 -0.73
C ARG A 480 -2.92 -24.94 -0.83
N ASN A 481 -2.66 -26.19 -0.50
CA ASN A 481 -3.70 -27.21 -0.43
C ASN A 481 -4.42 -27.17 0.91
N TYR A 482 -5.75 -27.22 0.88
CA TYR A 482 -6.60 -27.37 2.05
C TYR A 482 -7.37 -28.68 1.97
N HIS A 483 -7.52 -29.33 3.12
CA HIS A 483 -8.37 -30.50 3.30
C HIS A 483 -9.24 -30.27 4.53
N PHE A 484 -10.49 -29.91 4.30
CA PHE A 484 -11.47 -29.70 5.35
C PHE A 484 -12.29 -30.95 5.57
N VAL A 485 -12.59 -31.23 6.84
CA VAL A 485 -13.53 -32.26 7.27
C VAL A 485 -14.65 -31.56 8.03
N VAL A 486 -15.80 -31.40 7.38
CA VAL A 486 -16.99 -30.83 8.02
C VAL A 486 -17.79 -31.98 8.64
N THR A 487 -17.95 -31.98 9.96
CA THR A 487 -18.65 -33.06 10.68
C THR A 487 -20.10 -32.69 10.99
N PRO A 488 -21.00 -33.67 11.21
CA PRO A 488 -22.37 -33.40 11.66
C PRO A 488 -22.42 -32.59 12.96
N GLU A 489 -21.48 -32.80 13.88
CA GLU A 489 -21.42 -32.11 15.17
C GLU A 489 -21.21 -30.60 14.97
N MET A 490 -20.30 -30.18 14.09
CA MET A 490 -20.05 -28.76 13.79
C MET A 490 -21.33 -28.06 13.27
N VAL A 491 -22.06 -28.76 12.39
CA VAL A 491 -23.32 -28.28 11.82
C VAL A 491 -24.39 -28.20 12.90
N ASN A 492 -24.58 -29.27 13.68
CA ASN A 492 -25.59 -29.36 14.72
C ASN A 492 -25.36 -28.36 15.86
N GLU A 493 -24.11 -28.14 16.27
CA GLU A 493 -23.76 -27.14 17.28
C GLU A 493 -24.15 -25.74 16.81
N THR A 494 -23.88 -25.43 15.55
CA THR A 494 -24.20 -24.12 14.95
C THR A 494 -25.70 -23.92 14.81
N ARG A 495 -26.43 -24.91 14.30
CA ARG A 495 -27.91 -24.87 14.22
C ARG A 495 -28.55 -24.73 15.60
N SER A 496 -28.07 -25.50 16.57
CA SER A 496 -28.58 -25.46 17.95
C SER A 496 -28.31 -24.12 18.61
N TYR A 497 -27.13 -23.52 18.36
CA TYR A 497 -26.81 -22.17 18.81
C TYR A 497 -27.83 -21.15 18.31
N ILE A 498 -28.10 -21.14 16.99
CA ILE A 498 -29.02 -20.18 16.37
C ILE A 498 -30.46 -20.42 16.86
N ALA A 499 -30.91 -21.67 16.92
CA ALA A 499 -32.25 -22.04 17.38
C ALA A 499 -32.53 -21.53 18.81
N ARG A 500 -31.55 -21.62 19.71
CA ARG A 500 -31.66 -21.12 21.10
C ARG A 500 -31.86 -19.61 21.18
N LYS A 501 -31.44 -18.84 20.17
CA LYS A 501 -31.63 -17.39 20.11
C LYS A 501 -33.07 -16.99 19.80
N LYS A 502 -33.88 -17.90 19.25
CA LYS A 502 -35.28 -17.66 18.85
C LYS A 502 -35.43 -16.45 17.90
N TYR A 503 -34.44 -16.22 17.04
CA TYR A 503 -34.53 -15.18 16.01
C TYR A 503 -35.61 -15.54 14.99
N LYS A 504 -36.25 -14.52 14.43
CA LYS A 504 -37.23 -14.73 13.36
C LYS A 504 -36.50 -15.13 12.08
N LYS A 505 -37.08 -16.05 11.33
CA LYS A 505 -36.65 -16.35 9.96
C LYS A 505 -36.94 -15.15 9.04
N PRO A 506 -36.17 -14.96 7.96
CA PRO A 506 -36.52 -14.01 6.91
C PRO A 506 -37.93 -14.26 6.36
N SER A 507 -38.62 -13.18 6.00
CA SER A 507 -39.92 -13.27 5.30
C SER A 507 -39.78 -13.48 3.79
N GLU A 508 -38.57 -13.35 3.25
CA GLU A 508 -38.25 -13.54 1.83
C GLU A 508 -37.09 -14.53 1.68
N ASP A 509 -37.01 -15.21 0.54
CA ASP A 509 -35.88 -16.11 0.24
C ASP A 509 -34.68 -15.28 -0.22
N LEU A 510 -33.70 -15.12 0.66
CA LEU A 510 -32.47 -14.36 0.40
C LEU A 510 -31.69 -14.89 -0.82
N THR A 511 -31.83 -16.18 -1.15
CA THR A 511 -31.12 -16.77 -2.30
C THR A 511 -31.58 -16.21 -3.65
N LEU A 512 -32.73 -15.54 -3.68
CA LEU A 512 -33.30 -14.90 -4.85
C LEU A 512 -32.95 -13.41 -4.96
N LEU A 513 -32.25 -12.83 -3.99
CA LEU A 513 -31.86 -11.42 -4.04
C LEU A 513 -30.76 -11.18 -5.09
N GLU A 514 -30.91 -10.08 -5.83
CA GLU A 514 -30.00 -9.59 -6.88
C GLU A 514 -30.00 -8.04 -6.82
N ASP A 515 -28.96 -7.41 -7.36
CA ASP A 515 -28.75 -5.95 -7.35
C ASP A 515 -28.73 -5.28 -8.73
#